data_AF-A0A6P6P2A6-F1
#
_entry.id   AF-A0A6P6P2A6-F1
#
_cell.length_a   1.000
_cell.length_b   1.000
_cell.length_c   1.000
_cell.angle_alpha   90.00
_cell.angle_beta   90.00
_cell.angle_gamma   90.00
#
_symmetry.space_group_name_H-M   'P 1'
#
loop_
_entity.id
_entity.type
_entity.pdbx_description
1 polymer ?
#
loop_
_entity_poly.entity_id
_entity_poly.type
_entity_poly.pdbx_seq_one_letter_code
_entity_poly.pdbx_strand_id
1 'polypeptide(L)'
;MKHKKETEDFNTEDPRTPRHTEDFNTEEPRTPRHTGSDGVTISRAAAVVFVLLCVLLMTARIILCATFTQERQQLKTKITNLTEEREQLLTKIINLTQERNDLQKLFADGWKCHQSTLYFFSSEKKSWTESRRYCRERGTDLIIINNREEQDFVKNICGSEHFWIGLTDVEEEGRWKWVDGSNSNITSGFWKSGEPNDYQGKEDCANTHLN
;
A
#
# COMPACT_ATOMS: atom_id res chain seq x y z
N MET A 1 5.73 24.88 -6.38
CA MET A 1 6.78 25.78 -5.82
C MET A 1 8.10 25.00 -5.77
N LYS A 2 9.27 25.65 -5.81
CA LYS A 2 10.53 25.07 -6.33
C LYS A 2 11.23 24.04 -5.41
N HIS A 3 11.97 23.12 -6.04
CA HIS A 3 13.11 22.39 -5.45
C HIS A 3 14.22 23.35 -4.98
N LYS A 4 15.03 22.90 -4.00
CA LYS A 4 16.50 22.91 -4.17
C LYS A 4 17.14 21.70 -3.48
N LYS A 5 18.19 21.17 -4.11
CA LYS A 5 19.12 20.13 -3.64
C LYS A 5 20.51 20.74 -3.80
N GLU A 6 21.42 20.53 -2.86
CA GLU A 6 22.86 20.74 -3.10
C GLU A 6 23.70 20.01 -2.06
N THR A 7 24.87 19.59 -2.52
CA THR A 7 25.94 18.84 -1.87
C THR A 7 27.21 19.66 -2.01
N GLU A 8 28.17 19.56 -1.08
CA GLU A 8 29.58 19.78 -1.43
C GLU A 8 30.56 19.16 -0.43
N ASP A 9 31.72 18.75 -0.93
CA ASP A 9 32.84 18.15 -0.21
C ASP A 9 33.76 19.22 0.41
N PHE A 10 34.56 18.86 1.42
CA PHE A 10 35.96 19.28 1.46
C PHE A 10 36.86 18.35 2.30
N ASN A 11 38.14 18.30 1.94
CA ASN A 11 39.18 17.41 2.50
C ASN A 11 40.44 18.24 2.83
N THR A 12 41.14 18.03 3.96
CA THR A 12 42.43 18.73 4.23
C THR A 12 43.30 18.08 5.32
N GLU A 13 44.63 18.24 5.17
CA GLU A 13 45.73 17.67 5.99
C GLU A 13 46.73 18.83 6.33
N ASP A 14 47.83 18.73 7.11
CA ASP A 14 48.57 17.59 7.68
C ASP A 14 49.14 17.89 9.11
N PRO A 15 50.24 18.66 9.32
CA PRO A 15 51.30 18.09 10.17
C PRO A 15 51.68 18.86 11.45
N ARG A 16 52.31 18.13 12.40
CA ARG A 16 53.68 18.47 12.90
C ARG A 16 54.35 17.44 13.84
N THR A 17 55.68 17.29 13.66
CA THR A 17 56.67 16.64 14.56
C THR A 17 57.52 17.71 15.29
N PRO A 18 58.25 17.42 16.40
CA PRO A 18 59.68 17.02 16.37
C PRO A 18 60.05 15.93 17.44
N ARG A 19 61.10 15.09 17.40
CA ARG A 19 62.54 15.10 17.00
C ARG A 19 63.52 15.47 18.13
N HIS A 20 64.42 14.54 18.52
CA HIS A 20 65.79 14.68 19.12
C HIS A 20 66.24 13.30 19.71
N THR A 21 67.48 12.78 19.72
CA THR A 21 68.74 13.02 18.95
C THR A 21 69.74 11.84 19.16
N GLU A 22 70.70 11.68 18.23
CA GLU A 22 72.13 11.27 18.44
C GLU A 22 72.49 9.88 19.07
N ASP A 23 73.61 9.20 18.76
CA ASP A 23 74.69 9.52 17.80
C ASP A 23 75.49 8.32 17.25
N PHE A 24 76.29 8.62 16.20
CA PHE A 24 77.49 7.98 15.65
C PHE A 24 78.08 6.67 16.23
N ASN A 25 78.41 5.72 15.32
CA ASN A 25 79.82 5.58 14.90
C ASN A 25 80.00 4.79 13.58
N THR A 26 81.10 5.09 12.88
CA THR A 26 81.44 4.57 11.54
C THR A 26 82.67 3.68 11.58
N GLU A 27 82.64 2.50 10.95
CA GLU A 27 83.85 1.87 10.41
C GLU A 27 83.55 0.81 9.32
N GLU A 28 84.25 0.92 8.20
CA GLU A 28 84.37 -0.06 7.09
C GLU A 28 85.80 0.15 6.50
N PRO A 29 86.37 -0.72 5.65
CA PRO A 29 86.02 -2.12 5.34
C PRO A 29 87.23 -3.09 5.37
N ARG A 30 87.01 -4.39 5.62
CA ARG A 30 87.92 -5.46 5.13
C ARG A 30 87.18 -6.76 4.78
N THR A 31 87.11 -7.06 3.48
CA THR A 31 86.72 -8.38 2.98
C THR A 31 87.79 -9.44 3.23
N PRO A 32 87.39 -10.67 3.58
CA PRO A 32 88.01 -11.85 2.99
C PRO A 32 86.98 -12.77 2.30
N ARG A 33 87.30 -13.11 1.05
CA ARG A 33 86.95 -14.33 0.27
C ARG A 33 85.78 -15.22 0.73
N HIS A 34 84.86 -15.42 -0.22
CA HIS A 34 84.18 -16.69 -0.55
C HIS A 34 84.47 -17.89 0.36
N THR A 35 83.46 -18.27 1.14
CA THR A 35 83.25 -19.65 1.63
C THR A 35 81.75 -19.96 1.63
N GLY A 36 81.38 -21.18 1.24
CA GLY A 36 80.09 -21.77 1.62
C GLY A 36 78.84 -21.16 0.97
N SER A 37 78.49 -21.65 -0.21
CA SER A 37 77.08 -21.73 -0.60
C SER A 37 76.41 -22.82 0.25
N ASP A 38 76.05 -22.50 1.50
CA ASP A 38 75.18 -23.34 2.33
C ASP A 38 73.72 -23.13 1.89
N GLY A 39 73.48 -23.45 0.61
CA GLY A 39 72.14 -23.62 0.08
C GLY A 39 71.53 -24.83 0.78
N VAL A 40 70.63 -24.58 1.73
CA VAL A 40 69.84 -25.62 2.40
C VAL A 40 69.18 -26.47 1.31
N THR A 41 69.70 -27.69 1.11
CA THR A 41 69.13 -28.65 0.17
C THR A 41 67.85 -29.20 0.77
N ILE A 42 66.77 -28.42 0.65
CA ILE A 42 65.42 -28.85 0.98
C ILE A 42 65.21 -30.20 0.28
N SER A 43 65.02 -31.25 1.07
CA SER A 43 64.84 -32.58 0.50
C SER A 43 63.65 -32.54 -0.46
N ARG A 44 63.75 -33.25 -1.59
CA ARG A 44 62.67 -33.25 -2.60
C ARG A 44 61.31 -33.62 -1.99
N ALA A 45 61.32 -34.46 -0.94
CA ALA A 45 60.15 -34.78 -0.13
C ALA A 45 59.60 -33.57 0.66
N ALA A 46 60.45 -32.81 1.36
CA ALA A 46 60.02 -31.63 2.13
C ALA A 46 59.42 -30.53 1.23
N ALA A 47 60.00 -30.30 0.04
CA ALA A 47 59.44 -29.38 -0.94
C ALA A 47 58.06 -29.84 -1.44
N VAL A 48 57.88 -31.13 -1.74
CA VAL A 48 56.58 -31.70 -2.12
C VAL A 48 55.54 -31.57 -1.00
N VAL A 49 55.91 -31.85 0.25
CA VAL A 49 55.01 -31.69 1.41
C VAL A 49 54.58 -30.23 1.58
N PHE A 50 55.50 -29.27 1.46
CA PHE A 50 55.17 -27.85 1.54
C PHE A 50 54.19 -27.42 0.43
N VAL A 51 54.43 -27.84 -0.82
CA VAL A 51 53.52 -27.56 -1.95
C VAL A 51 52.14 -28.17 -1.70
N LEU A 52 52.05 -29.40 -1.22
CA LEU A 52 50.77 -30.05 -0.91
C LEU A 52 50.02 -29.33 0.22
N LEU A 53 50.71 -28.87 1.28
CA LEU A 53 50.11 -28.07 2.34
C LEU A 53 49.60 -26.72 1.83
N CYS A 54 50.37 -26.03 0.98
CA CYS A 54 49.92 -24.80 0.33
C CYS A 54 48.67 -25.04 -0.53
N VAL A 55 48.62 -26.12 -1.32
CA VAL A 55 47.44 -26.48 -2.11
C VAL A 55 46.21 -26.75 -1.22
N LEU A 56 46.36 -27.52 -0.15
CA LEU A 56 45.28 -27.82 0.80
C LEU A 56 44.75 -26.56 1.51
N LEU A 57 45.64 -25.63 1.88
CA LEU A 57 45.25 -24.36 2.50
C LEU A 57 44.54 -23.45 1.48
N MET A 58 45.01 -23.41 0.23
CA MET A 58 44.36 -22.65 -0.84
C MET A 58 42.97 -23.20 -1.18
N THR A 59 42.80 -24.53 -1.30
CA THR A 59 41.47 -25.12 -1.56
C THR A 59 40.52 -24.90 -0.40
N ALA A 60 40.96 -25.06 0.85
CA ALA A 60 40.14 -24.76 2.03
C ALA A 60 39.69 -23.29 2.07
N ARG A 61 40.58 -22.34 1.71
CA ARG A 61 40.25 -20.91 1.61
C ARG A 61 39.26 -20.61 0.48
N ILE A 62 39.41 -21.25 -0.68
CA ILE A 62 38.48 -21.11 -1.82
C ILE A 62 37.10 -21.65 -1.45
N ILE A 63 37.01 -22.84 -0.83
CA ILE A 63 35.74 -23.44 -0.40
C ILE A 63 35.04 -22.54 0.63
N LEU A 64 35.75 -22.07 1.66
CA LEU A 64 35.20 -21.15 2.66
C LEU A 64 34.75 -19.82 2.04
N CYS A 65 35.46 -19.30 1.04
CA CYS A 65 35.05 -18.11 0.29
C CYS A 65 33.77 -18.39 -0.51
N ALA A 66 33.67 -19.54 -1.17
CA ALA A 66 32.50 -19.93 -1.95
C ALA A 66 31.25 -20.11 -1.08
N THR A 67 31.33 -20.82 0.06
CA THR A 67 30.19 -20.98 0.97
C THR A 67 29.75 -19.64 1.56
N PHE A 68 30.69 -18.81 2.01
CA PHE A 68 30.38 -17.50 2.57
C PHE A 68 29.79 -16.52 1.55
N THR A 69 30.24 -16.58 0.30
CA THR A 69 29.64 -15.79 -0.78
C THR A 69 28.23 -16.29 -1.13
N GLN A 70 28.00 -17.60 -1.15
CA GLN A 70 26.67 -18.19 -1.33
C GLN A 70 25.69 -17.74 -0.24
N GLU A 71 26.06 -17.87 1.04
CA GLU A 71 25.23 -17.42 2.17
C GLU A 71 24.93 -15.92 2.11
N ARG A 72 25.93 -15.10 1.73
CA ARG A 72 25.73 -13.66 1.51
C ARG A 72 24.76 -13.35 0.39
N GLN A 73 24.78 -14.08 -0.74
CA GLN A 73 23.79 -13.88 -1.80
C GLN A 73 22.40 -14.31 -1.35
N GLN A 74 22.26 -15.47 -0.69
CA GLN A 74 20.97 -15.92 -0.15
C GLN A 74 20.38 -14.91 0.84
N LEU A 75 21.20 -14.36 1.74
CA LEU A 75 20.78 -13.33 2.69
C LEU A 75 20.42 -12.02 1.98
N LYS A 76 21.19 -11.60 0.97
CA LYS A 76 20.89 -10.41 0.18
C LYS A 76 19.54 -10.52 -0.53
N THR A 77 19.24 -11.65 -1.16
CA THR A 77 17.94 -11.90 -1.81
C THR A 77 16.79 -11.91 -0.80
N LYS A 78 16.97 -12.52 0.38
CA LYS A 78 15.96 -12.44 1.45
C LYS A 78 15.70 -11.00 1.87
N ILE A 79 16.74 -10.19 2.03
CA ILE A 79 16.62 -8.77 2.39
C ILE A 79 15.92 -7.96 1.29
N THR A 80 16.25 -8.16 0.00
CA THR A 80 15.56 -7.45 -1.09
C THR A 80 14.08 -7.80 -1.16
N ASN A 81 13.74 -9.09 -1.11
CA ASN A 81 12.34 -9.53 -1.16
C ASN A 81 11.53 -8.99 0.03
N LEU A 82 12.08 -9.06 1.25
CA LEU A 82 11.44 -8.49 2.44
C LEU A 82 11.31 -6.95 2.38
N THR A 83 12.24 -6.27 1.70
CA THR A 83 12.15 -4.82 1.47
C THR A 83 11.03 -4.50 0.49
N GLU A 84 10.92 -5.26 -0.60
CA GLU A 84 9.85 -5.11 -1.59
C GLU A 84 8.46 -5.39 -0.98
N GLU A 85 8.31 -6.46 -0.20
CA GLU A 85 7.09 -6.75 0.56
C GLU A 85 6.73 -5.61 1.53
N ARG A 86 7.73 -5.05 2.24
CA ARG A 86 7.53 -3.90 3.14
C ARG A 86 7.01 -2.67 2.41
N GLU A 87 7.59 -2.29 1.27
CA GLU A 87 7.16 -1.11 0.53
C GLU A 87 5.78 -1.29 -0.12
N GLN A 88 5.44 -2.51 -0.56
CA GLN A 88 4.07 -2.86 -0.99
C GLN A 88 3.06 -2.72 0.16
N LEU A 89 3.40 -3.24 1.35
CA LEU A 89 2.55 -3.12 2.54
C LEU A 89 2.39 -1.66 3.01
N LEU A 90 3.46 -0.84 2.96
CA LEU A 90 3.37 0.59 3.25
C LEU A 90 2.45 1.31 2.29
N THR A 91 2.56 1.04 0.98
CA THR A 91 1.65 1.59 -0.04
C THR A 91 0.19 1.22 0.26
N LYS A 92 -0.06 -0.04 0.62
CA LYS A 92 -1.41 -0.51 1.01
C LYS A 92 -1.93 0.18 2.28
N ILE A 93 -1.09 0.39 3.29
CA ILE A 93 -1.45 1.08 4.54
C ILE A 93 -1.78 2.56 4.29
N ILE A 94 -1.06 3.23 3.38
CA ILE A 94 -1.33 4.61 2.98
C ILE A 94 -2.68 4.72 2.27
N ASN A 95 -2.95 3.84 1.29
CA ASN A 95 -4.23 3.84 0.56
C ASN A 95 -5.42 3.56 1.50
N LEU A 96 -5.33 2.52 2.34
CA LEU A 96 -6.37 2.21 3.34
C LEU A 96 -6.56 3.33 4.38
N THR A 97 -5.49 4.07 4.69
CA THR A 97 -5.55 5.26 5.55
C THR A 97 -6.32 6.40 4.88
N GLN A 98 -6.12 6.60 3.58
CA GLN A 98 -6.87 7.60 2.81
C GLN A 98 -8.35 7.21 2.70
N GLU A 99 -8.65 5.98 2.29
CA GLU A 99 -10.03 5.46 2.22
C GLU A 99 -10.76 5.59 3.56
N ARG A 100 -10.09 5.25 4.68
CA ARG A 100 -10.63 5.44 6.04
C ARG A 100 -10.92 6.90 6.35
N ASN A 101 -10.03 7.83 5.99
CA ASN A 101 -10.24 9.27 6.23
C ASN A 101 -11.45 9.79 5.43
N ASP A 102 -11.60 9.36 4.17
CA ASP A 102 -12.70 9.77 3.30
C ASP A 102 -14.04 9.19 3.81
N LEU A 103 -14.08 7.93 4.24
CA LEU A 103 -15.25 7.35 4.93
C LEU A 103 -15.58 8.07 6.23
N GLN A 104 -14.58 8.44 7.05
CA GLN A 104 -14.78 9.22 8.27
C GLN A 104 -15.40 10.59 7.98
N LYS A 105 -15.01 11.23 6.87
CA LYS A 105 -15.63 12.48 6.43
C LYS A 105 -17.10 12.28 6.06
N LEU A 106 -17.44 11.25 5.29
CA LEU A 106 -18.84 10.96 4.94
C LEU A 106 -19.72 10.73 6.18
N PHE A 107 -19.21 10.02 7.20
CA PHE A 107 -19.93 9.86 8.46
C PHE A 107 -20.11 11.18 9.24
N ALA A 108 -19.14 12.09 9.18
CA ALA A 108 -19.27 13.43 9.76
C ALA A 108 -20.29 14.30 8.99
N ASP A 109 -20.35 14.15 7.66
CA ASP A 109 -21.34 14.77 6.76
C ASP A 109 -22.74 14.12 6.86
N GLY A 110 -22.95 13.20 7.82
CA GLY A 110 -24.25 12.64 8.18
C GLY A 110 -24.66 11.34 7.48
N TRP A 111 -23.85 10.83 6.55
CA TRP A 111 -24.11 9.58 5.84
C TRP A 111 -24.23 8.39 6.81
N LYS A 112 -25.02 7.38 6.43
CA LYS A 112 -25.26 6.16 7.21
C LYS A 112 -24.74 4.95 6.44
N CYS A 113 -24.12 3.99 7.14
CA CYS A 113 -23.70 2.73 6.53
C CYS A 113 -24.64 1.60 6.95
N HIS A 114 -25.05 0.78 5.98
CA HIS A 114 -25.74 -0.49 6.22
C HIS A 114 -25.34 -1.49 5.12
N GLN A 115 -24.97 -2.71 5.53
CA GLN A 115 -24.48 -3.78 4.65
C GLN A 115 -23.34 -3.36 3.68
N SER A 116 -22.47 -2.44 4.10
CA SER A 116 -21.38 -1.85 3.29
C SER A 116 -21.81 -0.83 2.21
N THR A 117 -23.10 -0.51 2.12
CA THR A 117 -23.63 0.58 1.30
C THR A 117 -23.75 1.86 2.14
N LEU A 118 -23.51 3.02 1.53
CA LEU A 118 -23.66 4.34 2.16
C LEU A 118 -24.93 5.04 1.67
N TYR A 119 -25.69 5.58 2.62
CA TYR A 119 -27.00 6.20 2.40
C TYR A 119 -26.99 7.64 2.92
N PHE A 120 -27.58 8.57 2.15
CA PHE A 120 -27.74 9.97 2.53
C PHE A 120 -29.22 10.33 2.62
N PHE A 121 -29.66 10.81 3.78
CA PHE A 121 -31.03 11.22 4.04
C PHE A 121 -31.07 12.75 4.04
N SER A 122 -31.57 13.34 2.95
CA SER A 122 -31.61 14.79 2.75
C SER A 122 -32.62 15.47 3.69
N SER A 123 -32.20 16.55 4.36
CA SER A 123 -33.11 17.46 5.07
C SER A 123 -33.80 18.49 4.16
N GLU A 124 -33.36 18.60 2.89
CA GLU A 124 -33.95 19.52 1.92
C GLU A 124 -35.20 18.92 1.26
N LYS A 125 -36.33 19.62 1.35
CA LYS A 125 -37.58 19.26 0.64
C LYS A 125 -37.51 19.73 -0.81
N LYS A 126 -37.72 18.81 -1.76
CA LYS A 126 -37.58 19.00 -3.21
C LYS A 126 -38.58 18.13 -3.97
N SER A 127 -38.82 18.45 -5.24
CA SER A 127 -39.50 17.51 -6.15
C SER A 127 -38.65 16.25 -6.40
N TRP A 128 -39.26 15.15 -6.85
CA TRP A 128 -38.54 13.91 -7.14
C TRP A 128 -37.37 14.12 -8.11
N THR A 129 -37.61 14.84 -9.21
CA THR A 129 -36.59 15.18 -10.22
C THR A 129 -35.43 15.99 -9.65
N GLU A 130 -35.71 16.96 -8.77
CA GLU A 130 -34.68 17.75 -8.11
C GLU A 130 -33.91 16.95 -7.05
N SER A 131 -34.57 16.06 -6.30
CA SER A 131 -33.88 15.13 -5.38
C SER A 131 -32.98 14.17 -6.13
N ARG A 132 -33.42 13.63 -7.27
CA ARG A 132 -32.59 12.78 -8.13
C ARG A 132 -31.37 13.52 -8.66
N ARG A 133 -31.55 14.76 -9.13
CA ARG A 133 -30.44 15.64 -9.53
C ARG A 133 -29.47 15.90 -8.36
N TYR A 134 -30.00 16.18 -7.17
CA TYR A 134 -29.21 16.46 -5.97
C TYR A 134 -28.35 15.27 -5.51
N CYS A 135 -28.86 14.04 -5.65
CA CYS A 135 -28.09 12.81 -5.46
C CYS A 135 -27.00 12.66 -6.53
N ARG A 136 -27.31 12.89 -7.80
CA ARG A 136 -26.36 12.78 -8.93
C ARG A 136 -25.22 13.79 -8.86
N GLU A 137 -25.49 15.00 -8.38
CA GLU A 137 -24.47 16.02 -8.09
C GLU A 137 -23.49 15.59 -6.97
N ARG A 138 -23.81 14.55 -6.19
CA ARG A 138 -22.97 13.92 -5.16
C ARG A 138 -22.36 12.58 -5.59
N GLY A 139 -22.52 12.17 -6.86
CA GLY A 139 -22.01 10.90 -7.37
C GLY A 139 -22.83 9.67 -6.94
N THR A 140 -24.09 9.86 -6.53
CA THR A 140 -25.04 8.79 -6.20
C THR A 140 -26.37 8.98 -6.96
N ASP A 141 -27.39 8.18 -6.71
CA ASP A 141 -28.75 8.35 -7.27
C ASP A 141 -29.79 8.19 -6.14
N LEU A 142 -31.09 8.25 -6.45
CA LEU A 142 -32.12 7.86 -5.49
C LEU A 142 -32.05 6.36 -5.19
N ILE A 143 -32.35 5.98 -3.95
CA ILE A 143 -32.22 4.60 -3.48
C ILE A 143 -33.08 3.61 -4.28
N ILE A 144 -32.46 2.49 -4.67
CA ILE A 144 -33.13 1.30 -5.21
C ILE A 144 -33.26 0.31 -4.06
N ILE A 145 -34.47 -0.21 -3.81
CA ILE A 145 -34.73 -1.09 -2.66
C ILE A 145 -34.76 -2.54 -3.15
N ASN A 146 -33.67 -3.24 -2.85
CA ASN A 146 -33.36 -4.55 -3.40
C ASN A 146 -34.03 -5.68 -2.61
N ASN A 147 -34.28 -5.49 -1.32
CA ASN A 147 -34.81 -6.52 -0.43
C ASN A 147 -35.56 -5.93 0.78
N ARG A 148 -36.18 -6.80 1.59
CA ARG A 148 -36.94 -6.38 2.77
C ARG A 148 -36.09 -5.82 3.92
N GLU A 149 -34.86 -6.30 4.10
CA GLU A 149 -33.97 -5.79 5.14
C GLU A 149 -33.57 -4.33 4.86
N GLU A 150 -33.27 -4.01 3.60
CA GLU A 150 -33.02 -2.63 3.13
C GLU A 150 -34.27 -1.75 3.29
N GLN A 151 -35.46 -2.24 2.93
CA GLN A 151 -36.74 -1.54 3.15
C GLN A 151 -36.96 -1.22 4.64
N ASP A 152 -36.73 -2.19 5.53
CA ASP A 152 -36.94 -2.04 6.97
C ASP A 152 -35.88 -1.12 7.60
N PHE A 153 -34.62 -1.18 7.15
CA PHE A 153 -33.55 -0.25 7.53
C PHE A 153 -33.91 1.20 7.16
N VAL A 154 -34.35 1.43 5.91
CA VAL A 154 -34.76 2.75 5.42
C VAL A 154 -35.94 3.28 6.23
N LYS A 155 -37.01 2.48 6.40
CA LYS A 155 -38.19 2.86 7.21
C LYS A 155 -37.81 3.26 8.63
N ASN A 156 -36.91 2.52 9.27
CA ASN A 156 -36.45 2.80 10.63
C ASN A 156 -35.66 4.11 10.74
N ILE A 157 -34.93 4.54 9.70
CA ILE A 157 -34.25 5.84 9.68
C ILE A 157 -35.22 6.99 9.34
N CYS A 158 -36.11 6.79 8.38
CA CYS A 158 -37.04 7.84 7.95
C CYS A 158 -37.95 8.32 9.08
N GLY A 159 -38.31 7.43 10.02
CA GLY A 159 -39.31 7.74 11.03
C GLY A 159 -40.61 8.18 10.35
N SER A 160 -41.22 9.26 10.83
CA SER A 160 -42.46 9.82 10.25
C SER A 160 -42.26 10.72 9.02
N GLU A 161 -41.04 10.90 8.53
CA GLU A 161 -40.79 11.72 7.33
C GLU A 161 -40.83 10.86 6.05
N HIS A 162 -41.22 11.51 4.94
CA HIS A 162 -41.31 10.89 3.62
C HIS A 162 -40.12 11.26 2.75
N PHE A 163 -39.39 10.27 2.23
CA PHE A 163 -38.24 10.46 1.35
C PHE A 163 -38.52 9.87 -0.02
N TRP A 164 -38.18 10.61 -1.09
CA TRP A 164 -38.24 10.08 -2.45
C TRP A 164 -37.30 8.88 -2.62
N ILE A 165 -37.80 7.81 -3.24
CA ILE A 165 -37.00 6.65 -3.63
C ILE A 165 -36.86 6.60 -5.14
N GLY A 166 -35.94 5.76 -5.64
CA GLY A 166 -35.62 5.65 -7.06
C GLY A 166 -36.65 4.91 -7.90
N LEU A 167 -37.93 4.93 -7.54
CA LEU A 167 -39.00 4.18 -8.22
C LEU A 167 -40.01 5.16 -8.82
N THR A 168 -40.31 5.00 -10.11
CA THR A 168 -41.21 5.88 -10.90
C THR A 168 -41.84 5.12 -12.07
N ASP A 169 -43.03 5.52 -12.50
CA ASP A 169 -43.72 5.06 -13.71
C ASP A 169 -44.03 6.19 -14.72
N VAL A 170 -43.41 7.37 -14.57
CA VAL A 170 -43.52 8.55 -15.46
C VAL A 170 -43.27 8.28 -16.97
N GLU A 171 -42.69 7.14 -17.32
CA GLU A 171 -42.50 6.70 -18.71
C GLU A 171 -43.72 5.94 -19.29
N GLU A 172 -44.46 5.20 -18.47
CA GLU A 172 -45.73 4.55 -18.82
C GLU A 172 -46.50 4.19 -17.54
N GLU A 173 -47.66 4.82 -17.38
CA GLU A 173 -48.58 4.67 -16.23
C GLU A 173 -48.79 3.21 -15.81
N GLY A 174 -48.64 2.94 -14.51
CA GLY A 174 -48.76 1.60 -13.92
C GLY A 174 -47.54 0.68 -14.17
N ARG A 175 -46.55 1.08 -14.99
CA ARG A 175 -45.31 0.32 -15.22
C ARG A 175 -44.11 0.92 -14.50
N TRP A 176 -44.13 0.81 -13.18
CA TRP A 176 -43.04 1.19 -12.29
C TRP A 176 -41.68 0.59 -12.70
N LYS A 177 -40.64 1.42 -12.62
CA LYS A 177 -39.23 1.10 -12.89
C LYS A 177 -38.32 1.78 -11.88
N TRP A 178 -37.16 1.18 -11.65
CA TRP A 178 -36.09 1.81 -10.88
C TRP A 178 -35.29 2.81 -11.73
N VAL A 179 -34.59 3.74 -11.07
CA VAL A 179 -33.75 4.78 -11.68
C VAL A 179 -32.55 4.25 -12.49
N ASP A 180 -32.18 2.98 -12.33
CA ASP A 180 -31.19 2.28 -13.16
C ASP A 180 -31.80 1.63 -14.42
N GLY A 181 -33.12 1.69 -14.58
CA GLY A 181 -33.88 1.05 -15.66
C GLY A 181 -34.30 -0.40 -15.37
N SER A 182 -34.02 -0.92 -14.17
CA SER A 182 -34.42 -2.28 -13.80
C SER A 182 -35.89 -2.36 -13.37
N ASN A 183 -36.48 -3.55 -13.55
CA ASN A 183 -37.81 -3.92 -13.04
C ASN A 183 -37.71 -4.94 -11.88
N SER A 184 -36.50 -5.21 -11.38
CA SER A 184 -36.25 -6.20 -10.32
C SER A 184 -36.87 -5.78 -8.99
N ASN A 185 -37.44 -6.73 -8.27
CA ASN A 185 -37.92 -6.60 -6.89
C ASN A 185 -38.96 -5.49 -6.64
N ILE A 186 -39.59 -4.98 -7.71
CA ILE A 186 -40.83 -4.20 -7.65
C ILE A 186 -41.97 -5.16 -7.27
N THR A 187 -42.01 -5.54 -6.00
CA THR A 187 -42.97 -6.51 -5.47
C THR A 187 -44.14 -5.81 -4.81
N SER A 188 -45.33 -6.38 -4.98
CA SER A 188 -46.56 -5.93 -4.29
C SER A 188 -46.45 -5.94 -2.75
N GLY A 189 -45.46 -6.65 -2.19
CA GLY A 189 -45.21 -6.74 -0.75
C GLY A 189 -44.42 -5.58 -0.13
N PHE A 190 -44.10 -4.53 -0.88
CA PHE A 190 -43.45 -3.31 -0.35
C PHE A 190 -44.36 -2.07 -0.30
N TRP A 191 -45.38 -2.02 -1.17
CA TRP A 191 -46.37 -0.96 -1.18
C TRP A 191 -47.20 -0.95 0.11
N LYS A 192 -47.67 0.24 0.50
CA LYS A 192 -48.67 0.39 1.55
C LYS A 192 -50.01 -0.18 1.05
N SER A 193 -50.84 -0.67 1.96
CA SER A 193 -52.20 -1.14 1.61
C SER A 193 -52.98 -0.03 0.90
N GLY A 194 -53.34 -0.28 -0.36
CA GLY A 194 -54.03 0.68 -1.24
C GLY A 194 -53.13 1.34 -2.28
N GLU A 195 -51.80 1.18 -2.21
CA GLU A 195 -50.84 1.76 -3.16
C GLU A 195 -50.30 0.74 -4.19
N PRO A 196 -49.85 1.19 -5.37
CA PRO A 196 -50.01 2.56 -5.90
C PRO A 196 -51.44 2.79 -6.40
N ASN A 197 -52.00 3.98 -6.16
CA ASN A 197 -53.39 4.32 -6.54
C ASN A 197 -53.55 5.38 -7.63
N ASP A 198 -52.47 6.05 -8.04
CA ASP A 198 -52.45 7.18 -8.97
C ASP A 198 -53.50 8.27 -8.61
N TYR A 199 -53.31 8.93 -7.45
CA TYR A 199 -54.30 9.88 -6.96
C TYR A 199 -54.46 11.09 -7.89
N GLN A 200 -55.56 11.08 -8.65
CA GLN A 200 -55.94 12.09 -9.66
C GLN A 200 -55.12 12.10 -10.96
N GLY A 201 -54.36 11.06 -11.31
CA GLY A 201 -53.55 11.07 -12.56
C GLY A 201 -52.27 11.88 -12.43
N LYS A 202 -51.55 11.75 -11.30
CA LYS A 202 -50.49 12.67 -10.84
C LYS A 202 -49.42 12.08 -9.91
N GLU A 203 -49.43 10.77 -9.62
CA GLU A 203 -48.56 10.18 -8.58
C GLU A 203 -47.45 9.26 -9.13
N ASP A 204 -46.79 9.71 -10.19
CA ASP A 204 -45.81 8.96 -10.98
C ASP A 204 -44.48 8.61 -10.25
N CYS A 205 -44.37 8.87 -8.95
CA CYS A 205 -43.12 8.90 -8.18
C CYS A 205 -43.32 8.34 -6.76
N ALA A 206 -42.51 7.36 -6.36
CA ALA A 206 -42.66 6.70 -5.07
C ALA A 206 -41.83 7.37 -3.95
N ASN A 207 -42.39 7.38 -2.74
CA ASN A 207 -41.69 7.79 -1.52
C ASN A 207 -41.80 6.71 -0.41
N THR A 208 -40.97 6.84 0.63
CA THR A 208 -41.05 6.01 1.82
C THR A 208 -42.28 6.39 2.65
N HIS A 209 -43.13 5.41 2.99
CA HIS A 209 -44.25 5.62 3.92
C HIS A 209 -44.11 4.70 5.15
N LEU A 210 -44.36 5.25 6.35
CA LEU A 210 -44.66 4.43 7.53
C LEU A 210 -45.94 3.61 7.33
N ASN A 211 -45.98 2.40 7.87
CA ASN A 211 -47.21 1.60 7.91
C ASN A 211 -48.27 2.29 8.79
#